data_AF-A0A928QWC3-F1
#
_entry.id   AF-A0A928QWC3-F1
#
_cell.length_a   1.000
_cell.length_b   1.000
_cell.length_c   1.000
_cell.angle_alpha   90.00
_cell.angle_beta   90.00
_cell.angle_gamma   90.00
#
_symmetry.space_group_name_H-M   'P 1'
#
loop_
_entity.id
_entity.type
_entity.pdbx_description
1 polymer ?
#
loop_
_entity_poly.entity_id
_entity_poly.type
_entity_poly.pdbx_seq_one_letter_code
_entity_poly.pdbx_strand_id
1 'polypeptide(L)'
;MYILKIITLLGGLALFLFGMDIMGKSLERLAGGRLQTILAKMSSNVGKGFFLGLAVTAIIQSSSATTVMVVGFVNSGIMSLKQAMTVEPLEQVVDTLVKEIKSRHVRRLRDGQCTVEYGFVLEDLLTAFQRTADHCSNVAVEMLQVSEGKLEAHEYLNALKAGQLQESAKFSERFLKFKQQYAFPENTAE
;
A
#
# COMPACT_ATOMS: atom_id res chain seq x y z
N MET A 1 -33.44 20.71 -5.26
CA MET A 1 -32.48 19.65 -4.86
C MET A 1 -32.13 18.67 -5.99
N TYR A 2 -33.08 18.24 -6.84
CA TYR A 2 -32.81 17.30 -7.94
C TYR A 2 -31.97 17.85 -9.10
N ILE A 3 -32.17 19.11 -9.48
CA ILE A 3 -31.44 19.74 -10.60
C ILE A 3 -29.93 19.80 -10.32
N LEU A 4 -29.52 20.18 -9.10
CA LEU A 4 -28.11 20.17 -8.70
C LEU A 4 -27.51 18.76 -8.74
N LYS A 5 -28.24 17.72 -8.29
CA LYS A 5 -27.78 16.32 -8.37
C LYS A 5 -27.57 15.86 -9.82
N ILE A 6 -28.46 16.24 -10.73
CA ILE A 6 -28.34 15.91 -12.16
C ILE A 6 -27.13 16.62 -12.78
N ILE A 7 -26.90 17.89 -12.45
CA ILE A 7 -25.73 18.64 -12.93
C ILE A 7 -24.43 18.04 -12.39
N THR A 8 -24.38 17.66 -11.10
CA THR A 8 -23.20 17.00 -10.52
C THR A 8 -22.97 15.62 -11.15
N LEU A 9 -24.03 14.86 -11.43
CA LEU A 9 -23.93 13.56 -12.12
C LEU A 9 -23.37 13.72 -13.54
N LEU A 10 -23.90 14.67 -14.31
CA LEU A 10 -23.45 14.95 -15.68
C LEU A 10 -22.02 15.50 -15.71
N GLY A 11 -21.67 16.37 -14.77
CA GLY A 11 -20.31 16.90 -14.62
C GLY A 11 -19.31 15.81 -14.26
N GLY A 12 -19.66 14.94 -13.30
CA GLY A 12 -18.84 13.78 -12.93
C GLY A 12 -18.68 12.79 -14.08
N LEU A 13 -19.76 12.53 -14.83
CA LEU A 13 -19.73 11.66 -16.00
C LEU A 13 -18.86 12.25 -17.13
N ALA A 14 -18.98 13.55 -17.41
CA ALA A 14 -18.17 14.21 -18.43
C ALA A 14 -16.68 14.18 -18.08
N LEU A 15 -16.32 14.43 -16.82
CA LEU A 15 -14.94 14.41 -16.35
C LEU A 15 -14.38 12.97 -16.34
N PHE A 16 -15.21 11.97 -15.99
CA PHE A 16 -14.86 10.56 -16.08
C PHE A 16 -14.57 10.12 -17.52
N LEU A 17 -15.45 10.45 -18.47
CA LEU A 17 -15.28 10.13 -19.89
C LEU A 17 -14.03 10.82 -20.46
N PHE A 18 -13.77 12.07 -20.08
CA PHE A 18 -12.56 12.79 -20.46
C PHE A 18 -11.27 12.14 -19.91
N GLY A 19 -11.30 11.71 -18.65
CA GLY A 19 -10.19 10.96 -18.04
C GLY A 19 -9.91 9.63 -18.75
N MET A 20 -10.95 8.90 -19.14
CA MET A 20 -10.81 7.67 -19.91
C MET A 20 -10.25 7.90 -21.32
N ASP A 21 -10.65 8.98 -22.00
CA ASP A 21 -10.12 9.33 -23.33
C ASP A 21 -8.61 9.66 -23.29
N ILE A 22 -8.18 10.44 -22.29
CA ILE A 22 -6.75 10.74 -22.08
C ILE A 22 -5.97 9.47 -21.74
N MET A 23 -6.49 8.64 -20.83
CA MET A 23 -5.85 7.39 -20.43
C MET A 23 -5.73 6.44 -21.63
N GLY A 24 -6.75 6.34 -22.48
CA GLY A 24 -6.73 5.53 -23.70
C GLY A 24 -5.62 5.97 -24.65
N LYS A 25 -5.54 7.27 -24.95
CA LYS A 25 -4.52 7.84 -25.85
C LYS A 25 -3.10 7.72 -25.28
N SER A 26 -2.92 7.88 -23.97
CA SER A 26 -1.62 7.72 -23.32
C SER A 26 -1.17 6.25 -23.30
N LEU A 27 -2.08 5.32 -23.01
CA LEU A 27 -1.78 3.88 -23.06
C LEU A 27 -1.45 3.43 -24.49
N GLU A 28 -2.18 3.92 -25.49
CA GLU A 28 -1.93 3.61 -26.90
C GLU A 28 -0.52 4.06 -27.34
N ARG A 29 -0.08 5.26 -26.90
CA ARG A 29 1.27 5.78 -27.17
C ARG A 29 2.37 5.01 -26.43
N LEU A 30 2.10 4.47 -25.25
CA LEU A 30 3.05 3.68 -24.46
C LEU A 30 3.11 2.20 -24.90
N ALA A 31 2.02 1.66 -25.43
CA ALA A 31 1.89 0.24 -25.79
C ALA A 31 2.17 -0.07 -27.28
N GLY A 32 2.23 0.95 -28.14
CA GLY A 32 2.32 0.82 -29.60
C GLY A 32 3.65 0.21 -30.05
N GLY A 33 3.60 -1.03 -30.57
CA GLY A 33 4.73 -1.69 -31.23
C GLY A 33 4.87 -3.15 -30.82
N ARG A 34 5.60 -3.43 -29.73
CA ARG A 34 5.86 -4.82 -29.26
C ARG A 34 4.93 -5.26 -28.15
N LEU A 35 4.55 -4.34 -27.26
CA LEU A 35 3.69 -4.65 -26.12
C LEU A 35 2.29 -5.05 -26.61
N GLN A 36 1.73 -4.34 -27.59
CA GLN A 36 0.44 -4.66 -28.18
C GLN A 36 0.40 -6.04 -28.87
N THR A 37 1.47 -6.44 -29.57
CA THR A 37 1.54 -7.77 -30.20
C THR A 37 1.67 -8.89 -29.18
N ILE A 38 2.45 -8.67 -28.11
CA ILE A 38 2.58 -9.60 -26.98
C ILE A 38 1.22 -9.72 -26.29
N LEU A 39 0.62 -8.60 -25.88
CA LEU A 39 -0.69 -8.57 -25.23
C LEU A 39 -1.80 -9.18 -26.11
N ALA A 40 -1.81 -8.93 -27.42
CA ALA A 40 -2.79 -9.51 -28.34
C ALA A 40 -2.64 -11.02 -28.51
N LYS A 41 -1.40 -11.53 -28.66
CA LYS A 41 -1.14 -12.99 -28.69
C LYS A 41 -1.48 -13.66 -27.37
N MET A 42 -1.32 -12.96 -26.25
CA MET A 42 -1.54 -13.50 -24.92
C MET A 42 -3.00 -13.42 -24.45
N SER A 43 -3.73 -12.40 -24.89
CA SER A 43 -5.17 -12.24 -24.67
C SER A 43 -6.03 -13.16 -25.57
N SER A 44 -5.41 -13.85 -26.54
CA SER A 44 -6.13 -14.78 -27.43
C SER A 44 -6.71 -16.00 -26.73
N ASN A 45 -6.26 -16.33 -25.52
CA ASN A 45 -6.75 -17.45 -24.75
C ASN A 45 -6.71 -17.13 -23.25
N VAL A 46 -7.85 -17.28 -22.57
CA VAL A 46 -8.02 -17.01 -21.13
C VAL A 46 -6.96 -17.75 -20.30
N GLY A 47 -6.63 -19.00 -20.66
CA GLY A 47 -5.60 -19.77 -19.96
C GLY A 47 -4.20 -19.18 -20.11
N LYS A 48 -3.81 -18.73 -21.32
CA LYS A 48 -2.51 -18.09 -21.55
C LYS A 48 -2.39 -16.76 -20.82
N GLY A 49 -3.49 -15.99 -20.76
CA GLY A 49 -3.58 -14.78 -19.96
C GLY A 49 -3.40 -15.04 -18.46
N PHE A 50 -4.05 -16.09 -17.93
CA PHE A 50 -3.89 -16.51 -16.53
C PHE A 50 -2.44 -16.90 -16.21
N PHE A 51 -1.84 -17.79 -17.00
CA PHE A 51 -0.45 -18.24 -16.76
C PHE A 51 0.57 -17.11 -16.92
N LEU A 52 0.33 -16.16 -17.83
CA LEU A 52 1.16 -14.97 -17.93
C LEU A 52 1.04 -14.10 -16.70
N GLY A 53 -0.19 -13.79 -16.25
CA GLY A 53 -0.40 -12.99 -15.05
C GLY A 53 0.33 -13.61 -13.88
N LEU A 54 0.18 -14.93 -13.69
CA LEU A 54 0.88 -15.68 -12.66
C LEU A 54 2.40 -15.62 -12.83
N ALA A 55 2.93 -15.81 -14.03
CA ALA A 55 4.38 -15.75 -14.29
C ALA A 55 4.96 -14.34 -14.09
N VAL A 56 4.29 -13.31 -14.57
CA VAL A 56 4.70 -11.91 -14.39
C VAL A 56 4.65 -11.51 -12.93
N THR A 57 3.57 -11.87 -12.22
CA THR A 57 3.47 -11.65 -10.76
C THR A 57 4.55 -12.41 -10.01
N ALA A 58 4.84 -13.67 -10.38
CA ALA A 58 5.90 -14.45 -9.77
C ALA A 58 7.29 -13.85 -10.01
N ILE A 59 7.55 -13.27 -11.18
CA ILE A 59 8.81 -12.58 -11.49
C ILE A 59 8.91 -11.25 -10.73
N ILE A 60 7.88 -10.41 -10.79
CA ILE A 60 7.87 -9.09 -10.13
C ILE A 60 7.97 -9.23 -8.61
N GLN A 61 7.31 -10.23 -8.04
CA GLN A 61 7.34 -10.52 -6.60
C GLN A 61 8.50 -11.47 -6.21
N SER A 62 9.39 -11.81 -7.15
CA SER A 62 10.61 -12.53 -6.80
C SER A 62 11.59 -11.58 -6.12
N SER A 63 12.11 -11.97 -4.97
CA SER A 63 13.06 -11.17 -4.18
C SER A 63 14.28 -10.70 -4.99
N SER A 64 14.68 -11.44 -6.03
CA SER A 64 15.77 -11.07 -6.95
C SER A 64 15.43 -9.86 -7.83
N ALA A 65 14.20 -9.78 -8.37
CA ALA A 65 13.80 -8.67 -9.22
C ALA A 65 13.59 -7.39 -8.41
N THR A 66 12.99 -7.49 -7.23
CA THR A 66 12.82 -6.35 -6.31
C THR A 66 14.17 -5.83 -5.82
N THR A 67 15.12 -6.71 -5.52
CA THR A 67 16.51 -6.33 -5.16
C THR A 67 17.16 -5.44 -6.21
N VAL A 68 17.07 -5.82 -7.50
CA VAL A 68 17.66 -5.02 -8.59
C VAL A 68 16.99 -3.64 -8.71
N MET A 69 15.67 -3.59 -8.58
CA MET A 69 14.90 -2.34 -8.60
C MET A 69 15.31 -1.42 -7.45
N VAL A 70 15.42 -1.98 -6.25
CA VAL A 70 15.83 -1.29 -5.02
C VAL A 70 17.24 -0.72 -5.13
N VAL A 71 18.21 -1.50 -5.61
CA VAL A 71 19.58 -1.01 -5.87
C VAL A 71 19.54 0.16 -6.87
N GLY A 72 18.67 0.08 -7.87
CA GLY A 72 18.40 1.19 -8.80
C GLY A 72 17.85 2.45 -8.12
N PHE A 73 16.92 2.32 -7.17
CA PHE A 73 16.37 3.45 -6.40
C PHE A 73 17.38 4.08 -5.45
N VAL A 74 18.25 3.28 -4.84
CA VAL A 74 19.34 3.80 -4.00
C VAL A 74 20.38 4.53 -4.86
N ASN A 75 20.78 3.93 -5.98
CA ASN A 75 21.79 4.52 -6.88
C ASN A 75 21.30 5.80 -7.57
N SER A 76 19.99 5.91 -7.84
CA SER A 76 19.37 7.13 -8.36
C SER A 76 19.06 8.18 -7.28
N GLY A 77 19.30 7.87 -6.00
CA GLY A 77 19.02 8.76 -4.87
C GLY A 77 17.53 8.98 -4.61
N ILE A 78 16.64 8.22 -5.26
CA ILE A 78 15.18 8.32 -5.09
C ILE A 78 14.77 7.90 -3.68
N MET A 79 15.46 6.91 -3.10
CA MET A 79 15.17 6.40 -1.76
C MET A 79 16.45 6.04 -1.01
N SER A 80 16.59 6.56 0.21
CA SER A 80 17.74 6.29 1.08
C SER A 80 17.44 5.17 2.08
N LEU A 81 18.48 4.43 2.51
CA LEU A 81 18.37 3.43 3.58
C LEU A 81 17.76 4.01 4.87
N LYS A 82 18.06 5.27 5.17
CA LYS A 82 17.48 5.98 6.31
C LYS A 82 15.96 6.13 6.22
N GLN A 83 15.42 6.36 5.03
CA GLN A 83 13.98 6.42 4.77
C GLN A 83 13.36 5.03 4.84
N ALA A 84 14.00 4.00 4.27
CA ALA A 84 13.50 2.61 4.39
C ALA A 84 13.32 2.19 5.85
N MET A 85 14.28 2.51 6.74
CA MET A 85 14.17 2.29 8.18
C MET A 85 13.03 3.05 8.89
N THR A 86 12.39 4.03 8.25
CA THR A 86 11.23 4.75 8.83
C THR A 86 9.89 4.13 8.45
N VAL A 87 9.84 3.32 7.39
CA VAL A 87 8.60 2.78 6.84
C VAL A 87 8.02 1.69 7.75
N GLU A 88 8.85 0.75 8.22
CA GLU A 88 8.39 -0.35 9.10
C GLU A 88 7.79 0.16 10.44
N PRO A 89 8.41 1.08 11.19
CA PRO A 89 7.75 1.64 12.37
C PRO A 89 6.40 2.30 12.07
N LEU A 90 6.25 2.90 10.89
CA LEU A 90 5.02 3.58 10.49
C LEU A 90 3.93 2.58 10.09
N GLU A 91 4.28 1.49 9.39
CA GLU A 91 3.38 0.37 9.11
C GLU A 91 2.77 -0.16 10.42
N GLN A 92 3.57 -0.41 11.45
CA GLN A 92 3.05 -0.89 12.73
C GLN A 92 2.09 0.09 13.42
N VAL A 93 2.30 1.39 13.21
CA VAL A 93 1.38 2.41 13.70
C VAL A 93 0.07 2.36 12.91
N VAL A 94 0.11 2.27 11.58
CA VAL A 94 -1.09 2.08 10.73
C VAL A 94 -1.87 0.84 11.19
N ASP A 95 -1.16 -0.25 11.45
CA ASP A 95 -1.70 -1.53 11.89
C ASP A 95 -2.39 -1.42 13.27
N THR A 96 -1.81 -0.62 14.17
CA THR A 96 -2.42 -0.26 15.46
C THR A 96 -3.65 0.63 15.29
N LEU A 97 -3.59 1.62 14.40
CA LEU A 97 -4.70 2.55 14.14
C LEU A 97 -5.90 1.83 13.55
N VAL A 98 -5.69 0.92 12.58
CA VAL A 98 -6.76 0.13 11.97
C VAL A 98 -7.50 -0.69 13.03
N LYS A 99 -6.77 -1.37 13.92
CA LYS A 99 -7.35 -2.14 15.04
C LYS A 99 -8.17 -1.25 15.98
N GLU A 100 -7.66 -0.07 16.32
CA GLU A 100 -8.32 0.89 17.22
C GLU A 100 -9.57 1.50 16.58
N ILE A 101 -9.52 1.93 15.30
CA ILE A 101 -10.68 2.48 14.58
C ILE A 101 -11.78 1.43 14.50
N LYS A 102 -11.43 0.19 14.17
CA LYS A 102 -12.38 -0.92 14.10
C LYS A 102 -13.05 -1.16 15.45
N SER A 103 -12.27 -1.19 16.54
CA SER A 103 -12.78 -1.34 17.91
C SER A 103 -13.75 -0.21 18.28
N ARG A 104 -13.38 1.05 17.99
CA ARG A 104 -14.25 2.22 18.23
C ARG A 104 -15.53 2.19 17.41
N HIS A 105 -15.46 1.75 16.15
CA HIS A 105 -16.64 1.60 15.30
C HIS A 105 -17.59 0.55 15.86
N VAL A 106 -17.10 -0.61 16.31
CA VAL A 106 -17.91 -1.65 16.96
C VAL A 106 -18.61 -1.10 18.22
N ARG A 107 -17.89 -0.29 19.02
CA ARG A 107 -18.49 0.37 20.20
C ARG A 107 -19.62 1.33 19.81
N ARG A 108 -19.39 2.21 18.82
CA ARG A 108 -20.42 3.14 18.32
C ARG A 108 -21.62 2.44 17.69
N LEU A 109 -21.39 1.29 17.04
CA LEU A 109 -22.45 0.44 16.49
C LEU A 109 -23.33 -0.15 17.61
N ARG A 110 -22.72 -0.65 18.68
CA ARG A 110 -23.44 -1.14 19.87
C ARG A 110 -24.26 -0.05 20.56
N ASP A 111 -23.71 1.17 20.60
CA ASP A 111 -24.35 2.32 21.23
C ASP A 111 -25.38 3.01 20.29
N GLY A 112 -25.66 2.44 19.11
CA GLY A 112 -26.65 2.92 18.15
C GLY A 112 -26.27 4.19 17.36
N GLN A 113 -25.03 4.66 17.47
CA GLN A 113 -24.52 5.87 16.82
C GLN A 113 -24.01 5.66 15.38
N CYS A 114 -23.91 4.40 14.94
CA CYS A 114 -23.48 4.03 13.60
C CYS A 114 -24.40 2.96 13.01
N THR A 115 -24.45 2.88 11.68
CA THR A 115 -25.14 1.81 10.95
C THR A 115 -24.15 0.82 10.35
N VAL A 116 -24.61 -0.41 10.11
CA VAL A 116 -23.80 -1.49 9.52
C VAL A 116 -23.36 -1.15 8.09
N GLU A 117 -24.17 -0.42 7.33
CA GLU A 117 -23.83 -0.03 5.95
C GLU A 117 -22.59 0.86 5.87
N TYR A 118 -22.49 1.86 6.76
CA TYR A 118 -21.28 2.69 6.85
C TYR A 118 -20.08 1.93 7.41
N GLY A 119 -20.33 0.88 8.21
CA GLY A 119 -19.29 -0.02 8.70
C GLY A 119 -18.59 -0.80 7.57
N PHE A 120 -19.33 -1.24 6.56
CA PHE A 120 -18.76 -1.91 5.38
C PHE A 120 -17.79 -0.99 4.62
N VAL A 121 -18.22 0.24 4.32
CA VAL A 121 -17.38 1.21 3.60
C VAL A 121 -16.12 1.54 4.41
N LEU A 122 -16.26 1.70 5.74
CA LEU A 122 -15.12 1.95 6.62
C LEU A 122 -14.13 0.78 6.62
N GLU A 123 -14.61 -0.45 6.73
CA GLU A 123 -13.76 -1.65 6.73
C GLU A 123 -13.00 -1.82 5.41
N ASP A 124 -13.67 -1.59 4.28
CA ASP A 124 -13.03 -1.65 2.95
C ASP A 124 -11.92 -0.60 2.82
N LEU A 125 -12.16 0.63 3.28
CA LEU A 125 -11.16 1.70 3.28
C LEU A 125 -9.98 1.35 4.19
N LEU A 126 -10.24 0.91 5.42
CA LEU A 126 -9.18 0.54 6.37
C LEU A 126 -8.33 -0.61 5.84
N THR A 127 -8.96 -1.62 5.23
CA THR A 127 -8.26 -2.74 4.60
C THR A 127 -7.38 -2.29 3.44
N ALA A 128 -7.87 -1.35 2.62
CA ALA A 128 -7.08 -0.79 1.51
C ALA A 128 -5.85 -0.01 2.01
N PHE A 129 -6.00 0.80 3.06
CA PHE A 129 -4.88 1.51 3.68
C PHE A 129 -3.86 0.54 4.30
N GLN A 130 -4.32 -0.47 5.03
CA GLN A 130 -3.45 -1.49 5.62
C GLN A 130 -2.62 -2.19 4.53
N ARG A 131 -3.27 -2.71 3.49
CA ARG A 131 -2.57 -3.39 2.38
C ARG A 131 -1.56 -2.49 1.68
N THR A 132 -1.89 -1.21 1.50
CA THR A 132 -0.96 -0.25 0.89
C THR A 132 0.26 -0.04 1.77
N ALA A 133 0.08 0.10 3.09
CA ALA A 133 1.17 0.22 4.04
C ALA A 133 2.05 -1.04 4.09
N ASP A 134 1.43 -2.24 4.03
CA ASP A 134 2.15 -3.53 3.96
C ASP A 134 3.05 -3.60 2.72
N HIS A 135 2.55 -3.20 1.55
CA HIS A 135 3.35 -3.15 0.33
C HIS A 135 4.53 -2.18 0.44
N CYS A 136 4.33 -1.01 1.06
CA CYS A 136 5.40 -0.06 1.31
C CYS A 136 6.46 -0.64 2.27
N SER A 137 6.03 -1.30 3.35
CA SER A 137 6.95 -1.97 4.28
C SER A 137 7.75 -3.06 3.57
N ASN A 138 7.11 -3.94 2.79
CA ASN A 138 7.81 -5.02 2.10
C ASN A 138 8.96 -4.51 1.21
N VAL A 139 8.73 -3.45 0.43
CA VAL A 139 9.78 -2.83 -0.40
C VAL A 139 10.90 -2.22 0.46
N ALA A 140 10.55 -1.58 1.58
CA ALA A 140 11.54 -0.99 2.49
C ALA A 140 12.37 -2.06 3.21
N VAL A 141 11.76 -3.16 3.62
CA VAL A 141 12.44 -4.27 4.30
C VAL A 141 13.34 -5.02 3.34
N GLU A 142 12.91 -5.28 2.10
CA GLU A 142 13.77 -5.80 1.05
C GLU A 142 14.98 -4.88 0.81
N MET A 143 14.78 -3.56 0.86
CA MET A 143 15.87 -2.59 0.76
C MET A 143 16.88 -2.68 1.91
N LEU A 144 16.42 -2.86 3.14
CA LEU A 144 17.31 -3.03 4.30
C LEU A 144 18.06 -4.37 4.22
N GLN A 145 17.37 -5.44 3.82
CA GLN A 145 17.95 -6.76 3.63
C GLN A 145 19.11 -6.74 2.62
N VAL A 146 18.91 -6.09 1.47
CA VAL A 146 19.92 -5.97 0.42
C VAL A 146 21.17 -5.24 0.92
N SER A 147 21.02 -4.29 1.85
CA SER A 147 22.14 -3.56 2.44
C SER A 147 22.91 -4.32 3.51
N GLU A 148 22.26 -5.20 4.27
CA GLU A 148 22.92 -5.99 5.34
C GLU A 148 23.50 -7.33 4.87
N GLY A 149 23.07 -7.81 3.70
CA GLY A 149 23.74 -8.88 2.95
C GLY A 149 23.71 -10.28 3.56
N LYS A 150 22.97 -10.54 4.66
CA LYS A 150 23.06 -11.83 5.38
C LYS A 150 21.80 -12.42 6.03
N LEU A 151 20.62 -11.79 5.98
CA LEU A 151 19.42 -12.32 6.65
C LEU A 151 18.20 -12.33 5.73
N GLU A 152 17.33 -13.33 5.86
CA GLU A 152 15.98 -13.27 5.26
C GLU A 152 15.20 -12.10 5.88
N ALA A 153 14.40 -11.36 5.09
CA ALA A 153 13.62 -10.19 5.54
C ALA A 153 12.86 -10.44 6.87
N HIS A 154 12.29 -11.64 7.00
CA HIS A 154 11.52 -12.03 8.17
C HIS A 154 12.40 -12.23 9.42
N GLU A 155 13.61 -12.77 9.25
CA GLU A 155 14.56 -12.98 10.33
C GLU A 155 15.15 -11.65 10.82
N TYR A 156 15.47 -10.74 9.90
CA TYR A 156 15.89 -9.37 10.23
C TYR A 156 14.81 -8.63 11.04
N LEU A 157 13.56 -8.65 10.57
CA LEU A 157 12.44 -8.00 11.28
C LEU A 157 12.20 -8.61 12.66
N ASN A 158 12.27 -9.93 12.79
CA ASN A 158 12.09 -10.60 14.07
C ASN A 158 13.20 -10.23 15.05
N ALA A 159 14.46 -10.21 14.61
CA ALA A 159 15.58 -9.78 15.44
C ALA A 159 15.49 -8.28 15.79
N LEU A 160 15.02 -7.44 14.86
CA LEU A 160 14.84 -6.00 15.07
C LEU A 160 13.77 -5.74 16.14
N LYS A 161 12.63 -6.43 16.05
CA LYS A 161 11.53 -6.33 17.03
C LYS A 161 11.89 -6.98 18.37
N ALA A 162 12.73 -8.02 18.37
CA ALA A 162 13.21 -8.69 19.57
C ALA A 162 14.30 -7.90 20.34
N GLY A 163 14.72 -6.74 19.83
CA GLY A 163 15.74 -5.92 20.49
C GLY A 163 17.17 -6.43 20.32
N GLN A 164 17.40 -7.34 19.37
CA GLN A 164 18.69 -8.02 19.19
C GLN A 164 19.66 -7.25 18.28
N LEU A 165 19.19 -6.24 17.54
CA LEU A 165 20.02 -5.41 16.66
C LEU A 165 20.36 -4.07 17.30
N GLN A 166 21.50 -3.50 16.91
CA GLN A 166 21.90 -2.14 17.28
C GLN A 166 20.87 -1.10 16.82
N GLU A 167 20.15 -1.38 15.72
CA GLU A 167 19.12 -0.51 15.18
C GLU A 167 17.75 -0.64 15.88
N SER A 168 17.55 -1.66 16.73
CA SER A 168 16.31 -1.87 17.47
C SER A 168 15.96 -0.71 18.40
N ALA A 169 16.97 -0.03 18.98
CA ALA A 169 16.74 1.15 19.81
C ALA A 169 16.16 2.31 19.00
N LYS A 170 16.73 2.58 17.81
CA LYS A 170 16.23 3.61 16.89
C LYS A 170 14.85 3.25 16.33
N PHE A 171 14.62 1.96 16.08
CA PHE A 171 13.32 1.44 15.67
C PHE A 171 12.25 1.74 16.73
N SER A 172 12.51 1.35 17.98
CA SER A 172 11.59 1.55 19.10
C SER A 172 11.33 3.04 19.36
N GLU A 173 12.37 3.87 19.29
CA GLU A 173 12.25 5.33 19.42
C GLU A 173 11.33 5.93 18.34
N ARG A 174 11.53 5.57 17.07
CA ARG A 174 10.69 6.03 15.95
C ARG A 174 9.26 5.54 16.06
N PHE A 175 9.09 4.27 16.43
CA PHE A 175 7.78 3.68 16.64
C PHE A 175 7.00 4.44 17.73
N LEU A 176 7.62 4.68 18.88
CA LEU A 176 7.02 5.45 19.97
C LEU A 176 6.69 6.89 19.55
N LYS A 177 7.59 7.55 18.82
CA LYS A 177 7.37 8.89 18.29
C LYS A 177 6.16 8.95 17.37
N PHE A 178 6.06 8.04 16.40
CA PHE A 178 4.90 7.99 15.50
C PHE A 178 3.62 7.60 16.24
N LYS A 179 3.69 6.65 17.17
CA LYS A 179 2.55 6.26 18.00
C LYS A 179 1.98 7.44 18.79
N GLN A 180 2.83 8.30 19.34
CA GLN A 180 2.40 9.53 20.01
C GLN A 180 1.81 10.54 19.03
N GLN A 181 2.46 10.74 17.88
CA GLN A 181 2.02 11.70 16.87
C GLN A 181 0.62 11.37 16.30
N TYR A 182 0.32 10.10 16.11
CA TYR A 182 -0.95 9.62 15.57
C TYR A 182 -1.89 9.08 16.65
N ALA A 183 -1.62 9.35 17.93
CA ALA A 183 -2.50 8.95 19.01
C ALA A 183 -3.88 9.60 18.84
N PHE A 184 -4.94 8.80 18.98
CA PHE A 184 -6.28 9.36 19.04
C PHE A 184 -6.41 10.25 20.27
N PRO A 185 -7.18 11.35 20.19
CA PRO A 185 -7.54 12.10 21.39
C PRO A 185 -8.18 11.14 22.40
N GLU A 186 -7.78 11.25 23.66
CA GLU A 186 -8.50 10.59 24.75
C GLU A 186 -9.94 11.07 24.70
N ASN A 187 -10.89 10.15 24.91
CA ASN A 187 -12.28 10.54 25.10
C ASN A 187 -12.32 11.42 26.36
N THR A 188 -12.22 12.74 26.20
CA THR A 188 -12.82 13.69 27.14
C THR A 188 -14.31 13.41 27.08
N ALA A 189 -14.74 12.53 27.98
CA ALA A 189 -16.12 12.43 28.40
C ALA A 189 -16.49 13.77 29.05
N GLU A 190 -17.12 14.64 28.27
CA GLU A 190 -18.03 15.67 28.76
C GLU A 190 -19.44 15.30 28.31
#